data_AF-A0A2X1YI00-F1
#
_entry.id   AF-A0A2X1YI00-F1
#
_cell.length_a   1.000
_cell.length_b   1.000
_cell.length_c   1.000
_cell.angle_alpha   90.00
_cell.angle_beta   90.00
_cell.angle_gamma   90.00
#
_symmetry.space_group_name_H-M   'P 1'
#
loop_
_entity.id
_entity.type
_entity.pdbx_description
1 polymer ?
#
loop_
_entity_poly.entity_id
_entity_poly.type
_entity_poly.pdbx_seq_one_letter_code
_entity_poly.pdbx_strand_id
1 'polypeptide(L)'
;MQQQLEHNKFLQIALERTDYRIRSSKTVSPSFLYAAALWPLVSERWRYYQDEHKEPVVPALVQAAHEVLEKFARHLSLQRRQSSDMREIWFMQPRFEKRSLRAIYRMFEQPRFRAAVDFLQIRAAAGEFDSVLAQWWMDLADADSDERSAMLTQLPQPSRQQRATTGMDGEAVKSKRRRRPRKRNYANRKRKAMAAQAEPTSSNTTKGSGTHE
;
A
#
# COMPACT_ATOMS: atom_id res chain seq x y z
N MET A 1 0.11 26.62 -14.93
CA MET A 1 0.03 26.26 -16.37
C MET A 1 0.75 24.95 -16.68
N GLN A 2 2.01 24.76 -16.26
CA GLN A 2 2.78 23.52 -16.52
C GLN A 2 2.08 22.24 -16.00
N GLN A 3 1.56 22.25 -14.76
CA GLN A 3 0.84 21.09 -14.22
C GLN A 3 -0.36 20.69 -15.08
N GLN A 4 -1.18 21.65 -15.53
CA GLN A 4 -2.34 21.38 -16.37
C GLN A 4 -1.92 20.78 -17.73
N LEU A 5 -0.75 21.13 -18.26
CA LEU A 5 -0.21 20.54 -19.48
C LEU A 5 0.17 19.06 -19.28
N GLU A 6 0.85 18.75 -18.18
CA GLU A 6 1.23 17.37 -17.83
C GLU A 6 -0.01 16.46 -17.60
N HIS A 7 -1.06 17.00 -16.97
CA HIS A 7 -2.35 16.31 -16.81
C HIS A 7 -2.95 15.91 -18.16
N ASN A 8 -2.91 16.83 -19.14
CA ASN A 8 -3.43 16.58 -20.49
C ASN A 8 -2.61 15.51 -21.21
N LYS A 9 -1.28 15.53 -21.07
CA LYS A 9 -0.39 14.55 -21.72
C LYS A 9 -0.66 13.13 -21.24
N PHE A 10 -0.77 12.89 -19.93
CA PHE A 10 -1.04 11.56 -19.39
C PHE A 10 -2.39 11.01 -19.89
N LEU A 11 -3.44 11.83 -19.81
CA LEU A 11 -4.78 11.44 -20.24
C LEU A 11 -4.83 11.18 -21.74
N GLN A 12 -4.19 12.02 -22.55
CA GLN A 12 -4.12 11.84 -24.00
C GLN A 12 -3.48 10.48 -24.35
N ILE A 13 -2.33 10.15 -23.75
CA ILE A 13 -1.67 8.85 -23.98
C ILE A 13 -2.57 7.68 -23.55
N ALA A 14 -3.27 7.80 -22.43
CA ALA A 14 -4.19 6.77 -21.96
C ALA A 14 -5.36 6.54 -22.93
N LEU A 15 -5.93 7.62 -23.47
CA LEU A 15 -7.01 7.58 -24.45
C LEU A 15 -6.54 7.01 -25.79
N GLU A 16 -5.38 7.45 -26.31
CA GLU A 16 -4.81 6.93 -27.56
C GLU A 16 -4.56 5.41 -27.49
N ARG A 17 -4.03 4.91 -26.35
CA ARG A 17 -3.81 3.47 -26.14
C ARG A 17 -5.12 2.70 -26.00
N THR A 18 -6.13 3.32 -25.40
CA THR A 18 -7.48 2.75 -25.31
C THR A 18 -8.10 2.62 -26.70
N ASP A 19 -8.05 3.67 -27.51
CA ASP A 19 -8.56 3.67 -28.88
C ASP A 19 -7.88 2.59 -29.71
N TYR A 20 -6.56 2.44 -29.59
CA TYR A 20 -5.85 1.36 -30.26
C TYR A 20 -6.33 -0.03 -29.83
N ARG A 21 -6.58 -0.27 -28.54
CA ARG A 21 -7.10 -1.56 -28.05
C ARG A 21 -8.52 -1.82 -28.58
N ILE A 22 -9.40 -0.82 -28.57
CA ILE A 22 -10.75 -0.95 -29.09
C ILE A 22 -10.72 -1.28 -30.59
N ARG A 23 -9.90 -0.57 -31.38
CA ARG A 23 -9.69 -0.86 -32.82
C ARG A 23 -9.10 -2.23 -33.08
N SER A 24 -8.33 -2.77 -32.13
CA SER A 24 -7.76 -4.11 -32.17
C SER A 24 -8.71 -5.18 -31.63
N SER A 25 -10.01 -4.87 -31.44
CA SER A 25 -11.02 -5.79 -30.87
C SER A 25 -10.68 -6.32 -29.47
N LYS A 26 -9.84 -5.61 -28.71
CA LYS A 26 -9.49 -5.93 -27.33
C LYS A 26 -10.40 -5.14 -26.39
N THR A 27 -10.94 -5.82 -25.37
CA THR A 27 -11.81 -5.18 -24.38
C THR A 27 -11.03 -4.26 -23.45
N VAL A 28 -11.62 -3.12 -23.12
CA VAL A 28 -11.08 -2.17 -22.12
C VAL A 28 -12.02 -2.12 -20.92
N SER A 29 -11.44 -2.15 -19.72
CA SER A 29 -12.21 -2.04 -18.48
C SER A 29 -12.59 -0.57 -18.21
N PRO A 30 -13.85 -0.26 -17.90
CA PRO A 30 -14.25 1.10 -17.48
C PRO A 30 -13.46 1.59 -16.26
N SER A 31 -13.17 0.70 -15.30
CA SER A 31 -12.38 1.03 -14.11
C SER A 31 -10.97 1.52 -14.47
N PHE A 32 -10.36 0.98 -15.53
CA PHE A 32 -9.04 1.40 -15.99
C PHE A 32 -9.06 2.82 -16.57
N LEU A 33 -10.10 3.17 -17.32
CA LEU A 33 -10.26 4.52 -17.87
C LEU A 33 -10.44 5.56 -16.78
N TYR A 34 -11.27 5.27 -15.78
CA TYR A 34 -11.40 6.15 -14.60
C TYR A 34 -10.09 6.21 -13.81
N ALA A 35 -9.38 5.10 -13.64
CA ALA A 35 -8.08 5.08 -12.97
C ALA A 35 -7.10 6.03 -13.67
N ALA A 36 -7.06 6.01 -15.01
CA ALA A 36 -6.16 6.85 -15.80
C ALA A 36 -6.56 8.31 -15.78
N ALA A 37 -7.86 8.61 -15.91
CA ALA A 37 -8.37 9.98 -15.89
C ALA A 37 -8.17 10.68 -14.53
N LEU A 38 -8.32 9.94 -13.42
CA LEU A 38 -8.15 10.49 -12.08
C LEU A 38 -6.71 10.47 -11.57
N TRP A 39 -5.80 9.76 -12.26
CA TRP A 39 -4.42 9.61 -11.81
C TRP A 39 -3.68 10.91 -11.58
N PRO A 40 -3.74 11.92 -12.47
CA PRO A 40 -3.00 13.16 -12.24
C PRO A 40 -3.39 13.85 -10.92
N LEU A 41 -4.68 13.80 -10.56
CA LEU A 41 -5.19 14.34 -9.30
C LEU A 41 -4.69 13.54 -8.09
N VAL A 42 -4.65 12.22 -8.21
CA VAL A 42 -4.09 11.34 -7.16
C VAL A 42 -2.59 11.58 -7.01
N SER A 43 -1.85 11.69 -8.12
CA SER A 43 -0.40 11.92 -8.16
C SER A 43 -0.02 13.26 -7.52
N GLU A 44 -0.77 14.31 -7.82
CA GLU A 44 -0.60 15.63 -7.20
C GLU A 44 -0.79 15.56 -5.67
N ARG A 45 -1.90 14.98 -5.21
CA ARG A 45 -2.18 14.83 -3.77
C ARG A 45 -1.19 13.93 -3.07
N TRP A 46 -0.73 12.89 -3.76
CA TRP A 46 0.27 11.98 -3.24
C TRP A 46 1.62 12.66 -3.04
N ARG A 47 2.04 13.53 -3.97
CA ARG A 47 3.25 14.37 -3.79
C ARG A 47 3.06 15.35 -2.64
N TYR A 48 1.91 16.03 -2.57
CA TYR A 48 1.58 16.93 -1.47
C TYR A 48 1.71 16.27 -0.09
N TYR A 49 1.15 15.07 0.11
CA TYR A 49 1.28 14.36 1.40
C TYR A 49 2.71 13.89 1.71
N GLN A 50 3.50 13.54 0.70
CA GLN A 50 4.90 13.16 0.90
C GLN A 50 5.77 14.37 1.25
N ASP A 51 5.56 15.50 0.56
CA ASP A 51 6.43 16.65 0.67
C ASP A 51 6.06 17.55 1.87
N GLU A 52 4.78 17.85 2.05
CA GLU A 52 4.31 18.75 3.11
C GLU A 52 4.12 18.03 4.45
N HIS A 53 3.55 16.82 4.41
CA HIS A 53 3.23 16.06 5.62
C HIS A 53 4.30 15.02 6.00
N LYS A 54 5.35 14.88 5.19
CA LYS A 54 6.45 13.89 5.36
C LYS A 54 5.92 12.47 5.58
N GLU A 55 4.75 12.17 5.00
CA GLU A 55 4.14 10.85 5.14
C GLU A 55 4.92 9.80 4.33
N PRO A 56 4.98 8.55 4.81
CA PRO A 56 5.58 7.47 4.02
C PRO A 56 4.80 7.24 2.72
N VAL A 57 5.52 6.81 1.68
CA VAL A 57 5.04 6.62 0.30
C VAL A 57 3.66 5.95 0.19
N VAL A 58 3.45 4.82 0.88
CA VAL A 58 2.19 4.04 0.77
C VAL A 58 1.03 4.71 1.54
N PRO A 59 1.16 5.08 2.83
CA PRO A 59 0.16 5.88 3.54
C PRO A 59 -0.31 7.13 2.76
N ALA A 60 0.65 7.90 2.23
CA ALA A 60 0.36 9.10 1.46
C ALA A 60 -0.50 8.80 0.22
N LEU A 61 -0.22 7.69 -0.49
CA LEU A 61 -1.00 7.28 -1.65
C LEU A 61 -2.41 6.82 -1.27
N VAL A 62 -2.56 6.11 -0.15
CA VAL A 62 -3.87 5.68 0.36
C VAL A 62 -4.74 6.90 0.66
N GLN A 63 -4.17 7.90 1.32
CA GLN A 63 -4.85 9.15 1.65
C GLN A 63 -5.23 9.95 0.40
N ALA A 64 -4.30 10.12 -0.53
CA ALA A 64 -4.56 10.78 -1.82
C ALA A 64 -5.67 10.10 -2.62
N ALA A 65 -5.62 8.77 -2.73
CA ALA A 65 -6.65 8.00 -3.43
C ALA A 65 -8.02 8.12 -2.74
N HIS A 66 -8.07 8.15 -1.41
CA HIS A 66 -9.30 8.34 -0.66
C HIS A 66 -9.92 9.72 -0.95
N GLU A 67 -9.13 10.79 -0.82
CA GLU A 67 -9.60 12.16 -1.04
C GLU A 67 -10.16 12.35 -2.45
N VAL A 68 -9.42 11.89 -3.47
CA VAL A 68 -9.87 12.00 -4.87
C VAL A 68 -11.16 11.20 -5.10
N LEU A 69 -11.23 9.97 -4.60
CA LEU A 69 -12.43 9.15 -4.79
C LEU A 69 -13.65 9.74 -4.07
N GLU A 70 -13.52 10.30 -2.87
CA GLU A 70 -14.63 10.96 -2.18
C GLU A 70 -15.14 12.19 -2.96
N LYS A 71 -14.22 12.97 -3.51
CA LYS A 71 -14.55 14.14 -4.32
C LYS A 71 -15.30 13.76 -5.60
N PHE A 72 -14.89 12.70 -6.30
CA PHE A 72 -15.41 12.36 -7.63
C PHE A 72 -16.46 11.24 -7.65
N ALA A 73 -16.62 10.47 -6.57
CA ALA A 73 -17.55 9.33 -6.53
C ALA A 73 -18.99 9.71 -6.90
N ARG A 74 -19.48 10.86 -6.41
CA ARG A 74 -20.84 11.33 -6.69
C ARG A 74 -20.99 11.89 -8.10
N HIS A 75 -19.99 12.59 -8.62
CA HIS A 75 -20.05 13.23 -9.94
C HIS A 75 -19.96 12.22 -11.08
N LEU A 76 -19.20 11.14 -10.90
CA LEU A 76 -18.98 10.11 -11.91
C LEU A 76 -19.85 8.87 -11.71
N SER A 77 -20.81 8.90 -10.76
CA SER A 77 -21.66 7.77 -10.38
C SER A 77 -20.86 6.47 -10.18
N LEU A 78 -19.69 6.59 -9.52
CA LEU A 78 -18.74 5.48 -9.39
C LEU A 78 -19.31 4.38 -8.50
N GLN A 79 -19.38 3.17 -9.06
CA GLN A 79 -19.76 2.00 -8.28
C GLN A 79 -18.61 1.58 -7.35
N ARG A 80 -18.95 0.99 -6.20
CA ARG A 80 -17.94 0.51 -5.21
C ARG A 80 -16.88 -0.40 -5.85
N ARG A 81 -17.29 -1.25 -6.80
CA ARG A 81 -16.38 -2.14 -7.53
C ARG A 81 -15.34 -1.38 -8.35
N GLN A 82 -15.76 -0.34 -9.07
CA GLN A 82 -14.84 0.50 -9.87
C GLN A 82 -13.82 1.19 -8.98
N SER A 83 -14.27 1.75 -7.84
CA SER A 83 -13.36 2.35 -6.86
C SER A 83 -12.36 1.35 -6.27
N SER A 84 -12.75 0.09 -6.07
CA SER A 84 -11.83 -0.98 -5.65
C SER A 84 -10.79 -1.26 -6.72
N ASP A 85 -11.24 -1.47 -7.97
CA ASP A 85 -10.36 -1.76 -9.11
C ASP A 85 -9.32 -0.63 -9.32
N MET A 86 -9.76 0.63 -9.25
CA MET A 86 -8.88 1.79 -9.37
C MET A 86 -7.81 1.82 -8.27
N ARG A 87 -8.21 1.60 -7.01
CA ARG A 87 -7.27 1.54 -5.88
C ARG A 87 -6.25 0.42 -6.05
N GLU A 88 -6.66 -0.75 -6.53
CA GLU A 88 -5.74 -1.86 -6.80
C GLU A 88 -4.68 -1.46 -7.83
N ILE A 89 -5.08 -0.84 -8.94
CA ILE A 89 -4.16 -0.35 -9.98
C ILE A 89 -3.18 0.68 -9.40
N TRP A 90 -3.67 1.68 -8.66
CA TRP A 90 -2.85 2.74 -8.09
C TRP A 90 -1.89 2.22 -7.01
N PHE A 91 -2.35 1.37 -6.09
CA PHE A 91 -1.52 0.89 -4.97
C PHE A 91 -0.44 -0.11 -5.39
N MET A 92 -0.52 -0.64 -6.62
CA MET A 92 0.57 -1.40 -7.21
C MET A 92 1.69 -0.52 -7.76
N GLN A 93 1.41 0.75 -8.09
CA GLN A 93 2.36 1.65 -8.75
C GLN A 93 3.70 1.83 -7.99
N PRO A 94 3.72 2.07 -6.67
CA PRO A 94 4.98 2.20 -5.93
C PRO A 94 5.75 0.87 -5.79
N ARG A 95 5.10 -0.27 -6.03
CA ARG A 95 5.74 -1.59 -5.90
C ARG A 95 6.60 -1.94 -7.10
N PHE A 96 6.31 -1.36 -8.26
CA PHE A 96 7.09 -1.57 -9.49
C PHE A 96 8.51 -1.00 -9.42
N GLU A 97 8.78 -0.07 -8.50
CA GLU A 97 10.13 0.47 -8.27
C GLU A 97 11.10 -0.59 -7.71
N LYS A 98 10.59 -1.65 -7.06
CA LYS A 98 11.41 -2.66 -6.38
C LYS A 98 11.30 -4.02 -7.07
N ARG A 99 12.39 -4.48 -7.68
CA ARG A 99 12.49 -5.80 -8.32
C ARG A 99 12.91 -6.92 -7.36
N SER A 100 12.24 -7.04 -6.21
CA SER A 100 12.50 -8.16 -5.28
C SER A 100 11.60 -9.35 -5.61
N LEU A 101 12.18 -10.56 -5.81
CA LEU A 101 11.43 -11.77 -6.20
C LEU A 101 10.14 -11.98 -5.40
N ARG A 102 10.22 -11.86 -4.07
CA ARG A 102 9.05 -12.01 -3.19
C ARG A 102 7.94 -10.99 -3.48
N ALA A 103 8.29 -9.75 -3.80
CA ALA A 103 7.31 -8.74 -4.19
C ALA A 103 6.71 -9.05 -5.56
N ILE A 104 7.53 -9.53 -6.51
CA ILE A 104 7.10 -9.88 -7.86
C ILE A 104 6.02 -10.97 -7.81
N TYR A 105 6.28 -12.09 -7.12
CA TYR A 105 5.30 -13.17 -6.99
C TYR A 105 3.98 -12.69 -6.38
N ARG A 106 4.04 -11.85 -5.33
CA ARG A 106 2.84 -11.27 -4.72
C ARG A 106 2.07 -10.33 -5.64
N MET A 107 2.74 -9.70 -6.61
CA MET A 107 2.08 -8.85 -7.58
C MET A 107 1.37 -9.67 -8.66
N PHE A 108 1.94 -10.80 -9.09
CA PHE A 108 1.28 -11.73 -10.00
C PHE A 108 -0.02 -12.32 -9.45
N GLU A 109 -0.11 -12.49 -8.12
CA GLU A 109 -1.33 -12.95 -7.45
C GLU A 109 -2.48 -11.92 -7.51
N GLN A 110 -2.20 -10.65 -7.84
CA GLN A 110 -3.21 -9.60 -7.85
C GLN A 110 -4.06 -9.66 -9.14
N PRO A 111 -5.42 -9.63 -9.04
CA PRO A 111 -6.31 -9.70 -10.21
C PRO A 111 -6.07 -8.59 -11.24
N ARG A 112 -5.56 -7.44 -10.78
CA ARG A 112 -5.31 -6.25 -11.60
C ARG A 112 -3.85 -6.06 -12.00
N PHE A 113 -3.01 -7.07 -11.85
CA PHE A 113 -1.61 -6.99 -12.24
C PHE A 113 -1.42 -6.50 -13.67
N ARG A 114 -2.11 -7.12 -14.63
CA ARG A 114 -1.96 -6.71 -16.04
C ARG A 114 -2.35 -5.25 -16.26
N ALA A 115 -3.48 -4.84 -15.69
CA ALA A 115 -3.93 -3.45 -15.78
C ALA A 115 -2.93 -2.49 -15.12
N ALA A 116 -2.31 -2.88 -14.00
CA ALA A 116 -1.30 -2.07 -13.33
C ALA A 116 0.00 -1.92 -14.13
N VAL A 117 0.40 -2.97 -14.88
CA VAL A 117 1.54 -2.92 -15.81
C VAL A 117 1.22 -2.05 -17.02
N ASP A 118 0.04 -2.21 -17.64
CA ASP A 118 -0.39 -1.34 -18.75
C ASP A 118 -0.45 0.13 -18.32
N PHE A 119 -0.89 0.39 -17.08
CA PHE A 119 -0.89 1.72 -16.47
C PHE A 119 0.53 2.27 -16.26
N LEU A 120 1.47 1.41 -15.82
CA LEU A 120 2.87 1.78 -15.67
C LEU A 120 3.48 2.23 -17.01
N GLN A 121 3.09 1.61 -18.12
CA GLN A 121 3.52 2.02 -19.45
C GLN A 121 3.05 3.43 -19.82
N ILE A 122 1.83 3.81 -19.42
CA ILE A 122 1.32 5.18 -19.63
C ILE A 122 2.13 6.16 -18.80
N ARG A 123 2.43 5.84 -17.53
CA ARG A 123 3.28 6.66 -16.66
C ARG A 123 4.68 6.85 -17.26
N ALA A 124 5.28 5.79 -17.78
CA ALA A 124 6.59 5.88 -18.43
C ALA A 124 6.55 6.75 -19.69
N ALA A 125 5.54 6.59 -20.55
CA ALA A 125 5.36 7.42 -21.75
C ALA A 125 5.08 8.91 -21.41
N ALA A 126 4.43 9.18 -20.28
CA ALA A 126 4.23 10.53 -19.78
C ALA A 126 5.53 11.15 -19.22
N GLY A 127 6.52 10.34 -18.84
CA GLY A 127 7.76 10.76 -18.19
C GLY A 127 7.72 10.69 -16.66
N GLU A 128 6.71 10.03 -16.08
CA GLU A 128 6.53 9.88 -14.63
C GLU A 128 7.22 8.65 -14.03
N PHE A 129 7.78 7.78 -14.88
CA PHE A 129 8.42 6.53 -14.47
C PHE A 129 9.53 6.15 -15.44
N ASP A 130 10.53 5.41 -14.96
CA ASP A 130 11.64 4.93 -15.78
C ASP A 130 11.16 3.98 -16.89
N SER A 131 11.43 4.35 -18.14
CA SER A 131 10.94 3.60 -19.31
C SER A 131 11.56 2.22 -19.43
N VAL A 132 12.82 2.05 -19.03
CA VAL A 132 13.53 0.77 -19.08
C VAL A 132 12.91 -0.20 -18.06
N LEU A 133 12.70 0.25 -16.83
CA LEU A 133 12.05 -0.55 -15.79
C LEU A 133 10.59 -0.85 -16.13
N ALA A 134 9.87 0.10 -16.72
CA ALA A 134 8.51 -0.14 -17.20
C ALA A 134 8.50 -1.24 -18.26
N GLN A 135 9.37 -1.16 -19.27
CA GLN A 135 9.46 -2.17 -20.32
C GLN A 135 9.79 -3.55 -19.75
N TRP A 136 10.72 -3.63 -18.79
CA TRP A 136 11.03 -4.89 -18.11
C TRP A 136 9.80 -5.53 -17.43
N TRP A 137 8.93 -4.72 -16.82
CA TRP A 137 7.68 -5.19 -16.23
C TRP A 137 6.66 -5.65 -17.28
N MET A 138 6.65 -5.01 -18.45
CA MET A 138 5.82 -5.41 -19.59
C MET A 138 6.28 -6.76 -20.13
N ASP A 139 7.58 -6.90 -20.39
CA ASP A 139 8.19 -8.13 -20.88
C ASP A 139 7.90 -9.28 -19.89
N LEU A 140 8.04 -9.05 -18.59
CA LEU A 140 7.74 -10.06 -17.57
C LEU A 140 6.24 -10.44 -17.54
N ALA A 141 5.35 -9.50 -17.84
CA ALA A 141 3.91 -9.74 -17.87
C ALA A 141 3.44 -10.45 -19.15
N ASP A 142 4.17 -10.30 -20.25
CA ASP A 142 3.94 -10.99 -21.52
C ASP A 142 4.68 -12.34 -21.63
N ALA A 143 5.76 -12.52 -20.85
CA ALA A 143 6.59 -13.72 -20.85
C ALA A 143 5.82 -14.99 -20.47
N ASP A 144 6.17 -16.08 -21.15
CA ASP A 144 5.71 -17.41 -20.81
C ASP A 144 6.34 -17.95 -19.51
N SER A 145 6.06 -19.20 -19.14
CA SER A 145 6.57 -19.79 -17.89
C SER A 145 8.10 -19.86 -17.86
N ASP A 146 8.71 -20.22 -18.99
CA ASP A 146 10.15 -20.52 -19.06
C ASP A 146 10.94 -19.22 -19.16
N GLU A 147 10.52 -18.29 -20.03
CA GLU A 147 11.08 -16.95 -20.16
C GLU A 147 11.00 -16.19 -18.83
N ARG A 148 9.85 -16.25 -18.15
CA ARG A 148 9.68 -15.62 -16.84
C ARG A 148 10.65 -16.18 -15.81
N SER A 149 10.84 -17.50 -15.79
CA SER A 149 11.79 -18.13 -14.87
C SER A 149 13.23 -17.66 -15.12
N ALA A 150 13.61 -17.50 -16.39
CA ALA A 150 14.91 -16.99 -16.80
C ALA A 150 15.09 -15.53 -16.37
N MET A 151 14.11 -14.66 -16.64
CA MET A 151 14.13 -13.25 -16.24
C MET A 151 14.26 -13.07 -14.72
N LEU A 152 13.55 -13.90 -13.95
CA LEU A 152 13.59 -13.84 -12.49
C LEU A 152 14.93 -14.34 -11.93
N THR A 153 15.57 -15.31 -12.58
CA THR A 153 16.89 -15.84 -12.16
C THR A 153 18.01 -14.81 -12.34
N GLN A 154 17.88 -13.92 -13.33
CA GLN A 154 18.84 -12.85 -13.58
C GLN A 154 18.78 -11.70 -12.57
N LEU A 155 17.74 -11.64 -11.71
CA LEU A 155 17.66 -10.61 -10.68
C LEU A 155 18.77 -10.81 -9.63
N PRO A 156 19.45 -9.73 -9.21
CA PRO A 156 20.42 -9.81 -8.12
C PRO A 156 19.74 -10.38 -6.87
N GLN A 157 20.07 -11.61 -6.52
CA GLN A 157 19.61 -12.17 -5.26
C GLN A 157 20.37 -11.44 -4.15
N PRO A 158 19.68 -10.93 -3.11
CA PRO A 158 20.38 -10.47 -1.92
C PRO A 158 21.19 -11.66 -1.44
N SER A 159 22.53 -11.54 -1.55
CA SER A 159 23.46 -12.58 -1.16
C SER A 159 23.01 -13.07 0.20
N ARG A 160 22.58 -14.34 0.26
CA ARG A 160 22.30 -15.05 1.50
C ARG A 160 23.64 -15.15 2.21
N GLN A 161 24.03 -14.07 2.88
CA GLN A 161 25.28 -14.00 3.62
C GLN A 161 25.31 -15.21 4.53
N GLN A 162 26.34 -16.00 4.26
CA GLN A 162 26.65 -17.29 4.81
C GLN A 162 26.27 -17.37 6.29
N ARG A 163 25.24 -18.16 6.60
CA ARG A 163 25.29 -19.04 7.77
C ARG A 163 25.84 -20.38 7.30
N ALA A 164 27.10 -20.36 6.87
CA ALA A 164 27.96 -21.55 6.83
C ALA A 164 28.98 -21.27 7.95
N THR A 165 28.82 -21.88 9.14
CA THR A 165 29.44 -23.18 9.46
C THR A 165 30.92 -23.19 9.09
N THR A 166 31.74 -22.49 9.87
CA THR A 166 33.14 -22.87 10.09
C THR A 166 33.13 -23.97 11.15
N GLY A 167 33.80 -25.08 10.85
CA GLY A 167 33.64 -26.36 11.53
C GLY A 167 34.30 -26.51 12.91
N MET A 168 33.99 -27.68 13.49
CA MET A 168 34.70 -28.44 14.52
C MET A 168 35.38 -27.67 15.66
N ASP A 169 34.72 -27.58 16.81
CA ASP A 169 34.95 -28.46 17.98
C ASP A 169 34.28 -27.82 19.21
N GLY A 170 33.52 -28.61 19.96
CA GLY A 170 33.07 -28.24 21.31
C GLY A 170 31.68 -27.58 21.42
N GLU A 171 30.77 -28.36 22.02
CA GLU A 171 29.74 -27.92 22.97
C GLU A 171 28.54 -27.08 22.48
N ALA A 172 27.36 -27.67 22.69
CA ALA A 172 26.06 -27.17 22.26
C ALA A 172 25.64 -25.87 22.97
N VAL A 173 25.94 -24.71 22.37
CA VAL A 173 25.37 -23.43 22.82
C VAL A 173 24.00 -23.20 22.17
N LYS A 174 22.93 -23.44 22.94
CA LYS A 174 21.55 -23.04 22.63
C LYS A 174 21.49 -21.53 22.38
N SER A 175 21.45 -21.12 21.11
CA SER A 175 21.16 -19.73 20.72
C SER A 175 19.75 -19.34 21.15
N LYS A 176 19.64 -18.68 22.32
CA LYS A 176 18.44 -18.02 22.83
C LYS A 176 17.87 -17.06 21.77
N ARG A 177 16.75 -17.47 21.16
CA ARG A 177 15.78 -16.59 20.51
C ARG A 177 15.52 -15.39 21.45
N ARG A 178 16.09 -14.22 21.16
CA ARG A 178 15.69 -12.95 21.78
C ARG A 178 14.25 -12.66 21.35
N ARG A 179 13.29 -13.24 22.07
CA ARG A 179 11.89 -12.81 22.06
C ARG A 179 11.87 -11.40 22.62
N ARG A 180 11.71 -10.39 21.76
CA ARG A 180 11.36 -9.03 22.18
C ARG A 180 10.12 -9.11 23.09
N PRO A 181 10.12 -8.52 24.28
CA PRO A 181 8.91 -8.49 25.09
C PRO A 181 7.90 -7.57 24.42
N ARG A 182 6.76 -8.14 24.01
CA ARG A 182 5.55 -7.38 23.67
C ARG A 182 5.18 -6.58 24.92
N LYS A 183 5.29 -5.25 24.88
CA LYS A 183 4.68 -4.33 25.85
C LYS A 183 3.16 -4.56 25.83
N ARG A 184 2.71 -5.44 26.72
CA ARG A 184 1.30 -5.62 27.09
C ARG A 184 1.19 -5.06 28.50
N ASN A 185 0.56 -3.89 28.61
CA ASN A 185 -0.26 -3.44 29.76
C ASN A 185 -0.52 -1.94 29.70
N TYR A 186 -1.51 -1.53 28.90
CA TYR A 186 -2.17 -0.22 29.05
C TYR A 186 -3.46 -0.33 29.90
N ALA A 187 -4.04 -1.53 30.03
CA ALA A 187 -5.33 -1.72 30.68
C ALA A 187 -5.30 -1.70 32.23
N ASN A 188 -4.13 -1.88 32.87
CA ASN A 188 -4.06 -1.99 34.34
C ASN A 188 -3.66 -0.68 35.05
N ARG A 189 -3.20 0.35 34.32
CA ARG A 189 -2.90 1.67 34.91
C ARG A 189 -4.16 2.52 35.11
N LYS A 190 -5.18 2.36 34.27
CA LYS A 190 -6.42 3.16 34.35
C LYS A 190 -7.32 2.76 35.54
N ARG A 191 -7.27 1.49 35.98
CA ARG A 191 -8.02 1.04 37.17
C ARG A 191 -7.40 1.51 38.49
N LYS A 192 -6.08 1.67 38.57
CA LYS A 192 -5.41 2.13 39.79
C LYS A 192 -5.47 3.65 39.98
N ALA A 193 -5.59 4.42 38.89
CA ALA A 193 -5.73 5.88 38.97
C ALA A 193 -7.15 6.35 39.38
N MET A 194 -8.18 5.53 39.12
CA MET A 194 -9.57 5.88 39.41
C MET A 194 -10.01 5.47 40.82
N ALA A 195 -9.27 4.56 41.47
CA ALA A 195 -9.51 4.12 42.85
C ALA A 195 -8.79 4.97 43.92
N ALA A 196 -8.00 5.97 43.52
CA ALA A 196 -7.21 6.82 44.43
C ALA A 196 -7.84 8.22 44.66
N GLN A 197 -9.09 8.44 44.21
CA GLN A 197 -9.81 9.72 44.38
C GLN A 197 -11.12 9.58 45.19
N ALA A 198 -11.29 8.50 45.94
CA ALA A 198 -12.46 8.32 46.80
C ALA A 198 -12.02 7.88 48.20
N GLU A 199 -11.87 8.85 49.10
CA GLU A 199 -11.75 8.73 50.56
C GLU A 199 -12.52 9.95 51.15
N PRO A 200 -13.02 9.88 52.39
CA PRO A 200 -14.44 9.93 52.68
C PRO A 200 -14.85 11.19 53.47
N THR A 201 -16.07 11.66 53.25
CA THR A 201 -16.71 12.63 54.15
C THR A 201 -17.37 11.88 55.31
N SER A 202 -16.80 11.99 56.51
CA SER A 202 -17.40 11.53 57.77
C SER A 202 -18.30 12.59 58.41
N SER A 203 -19.17 12.10 59.30
CA SER A 203 -20.15 12.76 60.19
C SER A 203 -21.52 12.97 59.53
N ASN A 204 -22.64 12.50 60.09
CA ASN A 204 -23.01 12.50 61.50
C ASN A 204 -24.20 11.53 61.71
N THR A 205 -24.27 10.76 62.80
CA THR A 205 -25.51 10.50 63.56
C THR A 205 -25.20 9.73 64.84
N THR A 206 -25.75 10.27 65.91
CA THR A 206 -25.50 10.00 67.31
C THR A 206 -26.53 9.01 67.87
N LYS A 207 -26.03 8.12 68.73
CA LYS A 207 -26.69 7.38 69.83
C LYS A 207 -27.81 6.37 69.52
N GLY A 208 -27.57 5.15 70.00
CA GLY A 208 -28.60 4.15 70.25
C GLY A 208 -29.18 4.21 71.66
N SER A 209 -30.35 3.58 71.79
CA SER A 209 -30.94 2.91 72.95
C SER A 209 -32.15 2.15 72.37
N GLY A 210 -32.27 0.82 72.43
CA GLY A 210 -32.15 -0.02 73.61
C GLY A 210 -33.54 -0.20 74.22
N THR A 211 -34.35 -1.10 73.64
CA THR A 211 -35.61 -1.59 74.20
C THR A 211 -35.44 -3.06 74.56
N HIS A 212 -35.53 -3.38 75.84
CA HIS A 212 -35.77 -4.72 76.36
C HIS A 212 -37.05 -4.65 77.21
N GLU A 213 -37.92 -5.64 76.99
CA GLU A 213 -39.20 -5.94 77.67
C GLU A 213 -40.42 -5.04 77.37
#